data_AF-A0A383C8I6-F1
#
_entry.id   AF-A0A383C8I6-F1
#
_cell.length_a   1.000
_cell.length_b   1.000
_cell.length_c   1.000
_cell.angle_alpha   90.00
_cell.angle_beta   90.00
_cell.angle_gamma   90.00
#
_symmetry.space_group_name_H-M   'P 1'
#
loop_
_entity.id
_entity.type
_entity.pdbx_description
1 polymer ?
#
loop_
_entity_poly.entity_id
_entity_poly.type
_entity_poly.pdbx_seq_one_letter_code
_entity_poly.pdbx_strand_id
1 'polypeptide(L)'
;MFGIGLPEMIVIAVVALLFIGPKNLPGVLRSVGRGLVQLKRATNDVRTTVQDEMDQIERDIDLKDVREAADDLKKDFDGVKSGMDPLAMNRISSGEQLEAVAEVMDQKEKKKSSIEGC
;
A
#
# COMPACT_ATOMS: atom_id res chain seq x y z
N MET A 1 -11.30 5.25 -21.37
CA MET A 1 -10.88 5.41 -22.79
C MET A 1 -9.42 5.83 -22.92
N PHE A 2 -8.51 5.18 -22.19
CA PHE A 2 -7.08 5.24 -22.46
C PHE A 2 -6.52 3.86 -22.18
N GLY A 3 -6.68 2.97 -23.15
CA GLY A 3 -6.06 1.66 -23.14
C GLY A 3 -4.58 1.81 -23.50
N ILE A 4 -3.78 2.38 -22.58
CA ILE A 4 -2.32 2.32 -22.71
C ILE A 4 -1.91 0.96 -22.17
N GLY A 5 -1.86 -0.02 -23.07
CA GLY A 5 -1.25 -1.31 -22.82
C GLY A 5 0.23 -1.30 -23.19
N LEU A 6 0.85 -2.46 -23.04
CA LEU A 6 2.21 -2.70 -23.55
C LEU A 6 2.34 -2.43 -25.07
N PRO A 7 1.38 -2.80 -25.95
CA PRO A 7 1.51 -2.54 -27.38
C PRO A 7 1.62 -1.07 -27.73
N GLU A 8 0.77 -0.22 -27.13
CA GLU A 8 0.78 1.23 -27.36
C GLU A 8 2.09 1.87 -26.86
N MET A 9 2.61 1.41 -25.72
CA MET A 9 3.91 1.87 -25.20
C MET A 9 5.07 1.53 -26.13
N ILE A 10 5.06 0.36 -26.77
CA ILE A 10 6.09 -0.02 -27.75
C ILE A 10 6.04 0.89 -28.98
N VAL A 11 4.84 1.20 -29.49
CA VAL A 11 4.70 2.10 -30.66
C VAL A 11 5.28 3.47 -30.36
N ILE A 12 4.96 4.04 -29.19
CA ILE A 12 5.50 5.33 -28.76
C ILE A 12 7.03 5.26 -28.61
N ALA A 13 7.55 4.18 -28.03
CA ALA A 13 8.99 3.97 -27.89
C ALA A 13 9.70 3.92 -29.25
N VAL A 14 9.14 3.23 -30.25
CA VAL A 14 9.71 3.19 -31.60
C VAL A 14 9.75 4.59 -32.23
N VAL A 15 8.65 5.35 -32.13
CA VAL A 15 8.60 6.73 -32.66
C VAL A 15 9.64 7.62 -31.96
N ALA A 16 9.75 7.53 -30.63
CA ALA A 16 10.74 8.27 -29.86
C ALA A 16 12.19 7.87 -30.25
N LEU A 17 12.44 6.58 -30.50
CA LEU A 17 13.73 6.07 -30.96
C LEU A 17 14.08 6.53 -32.37
N LEU A 18 13.11 6.71 -33.27
CA LEU A 18 13.37 7.28 -34.59
C LEU A 18 13.76 8.77 -34.51
N PHE A 19 13.10 9.52 -33.64
CA PHE A 19 13.32 10.96 -33.50
C PHE A 19 14.62 11.29 -32.76
N ILE A 20 14.87 10.61 -31.63
CA ILE A 20 16.04 10.83 -30.78
C ILE A 20 17.23 9.98 -31.27
N GLY A 21 16.97 8.80 -31.81
CA GLY A 21 17.97 7.78 -32.14
C GLY A 21 18.22 6.80 -30.98
N PRO A 22 18.32 5.48 -31.23
CA PRO A 22 18.51 4.48 -30.19
C PRO A 22 19.84 4.61 -29.44
N LYS A 23 20.86 5.19 -30.08
CA LYS A 23 22.18 5.44 -29.47
C LYS A 23 22.16 6.64 -28.51
N ASN A 24 21.25 7.60 -28.72
CA ASN A 24 21.16 8.83 -27.94
C ASN A 24 20.18 8.70 -26.76
N LEU A 25 19.14 7.86 -26.89
CA LEU A 25 18.20 7.55 -25.79
C LEU A 25 18.90 7.20 -24.45
N PRO A 26 19.90 6.28 -24.40
CA PRO A 26 20.60 5.97 -23.15
C PRO A 26 21.49 7.12 -22.64
N GLY A 27 21.87 8.07 -23.50
CA GLY A 27 22.53 9.30 -23.10
C GLY A 27 21.56 10.27 -22.43
N VAL A 28 20.39 10.51 -23.05
CA VAL A 28 19.32 11.36 -22.52
C VAL A 28 18.82 10.82 -21.17
N LEU A 29 18.49 9.53 -21.09
CA LEU A 29 18.07 8.90 -19.83
C LEU A 29 19.14 9.02 -18.74
N ARG A 30 20.43 8.89 -19.08
CA ARG A 30 21.51 9.09 -18.09
C ARG A 30 21.59 10.54 -17.61
N SER A 31 21.41 11.52 -18.51
CA SER A 31 21.44 12.93 -18.12
C SER A 31 20.28 13.30 -17.19
N VAL A 32 19.05 12.91 -17.56
CA VAL A 32 17.85 13.09 -16.74
C VAL A 32 17.98 12.32 -15.43
N GLY A 33 18.44 11.07 -15.49
CA GLY A 33 18.64 10.22 -14.32
C GLY A 33 19.64 10.81 -13.33
N ARG A 34 20.77 11.37 -13.81
CA ARG A 34 21.71 12.09 -12.93
C ARG A 34 21.06 13.33 -12.30
N GLY A 35 20.21 14.05 -13.02
CA GLY A 35 19.45 15.19 -12.47
C GLY A 35 18.49 14.75 -11.37
N LEU A 36 17.72 13.69 -11.60
CA LEU A 36 16.81 13.11 -10.60
C LEU A 36 17.56 12.58 -9.37
N VAL A 37 18.72 11.96 -9.53
CA VAL A 37 19.55 11.48 -8.41
C VAL A 37 20.07 12.66 -7.58
N GLN A 38 20.53 13.73 -8.23
CA GLN A 38 20.97 14.94 -7.54
C GLN A 38 19.81 15.63 -6.81
N LEU A 39 18.65 15.72 -7.45
CA LEU A 39 17.44 16.23 -6.84
C LEU A 39 17.04 15.36 -5.63
N LYS A 40 17.03 14.03 -5.77
CA LYS A 40 16.73 13.11 -4.68
C LYS A 40 17.68 13.29 -3.49
N ARG A 41 18.98 13.53 -3.74
CA ARG A 41 19.96 13.81 -2.68
C ARG A 41 19.67 15.14 -1.99
N ALA A 42 19.50 16.21 -2.77
CA ALA A 42 19.15 17.53 -2.23
C ALA A 42 17.84 17.50 -1.43
N THR A 43 16.81 16.81 -1.92
CA THR A 43 15.56 16.61 -1.19
C THR A 43 15.76 15.78 0.07
N ASN A 44 16.65 14.79 0.06
CA ASN A 44 16.95 13.98 1.24
C ASN A 44 17.68 14.80 2.31
N ASP A 45 18.63 15.65 1.92
CA ASP A 45 19.33 16.53 2.84
C ASP A 45 18.37 17.53 3.47
N VAL A 46 17.49 18.15 2.67
CA VAL A 46 16.41 19.01 3.18
C VAL A 46 15.47 18.23 4.10
N ARG A 47 15.09 17.00 3.73
CA ARG A 47 14.25 16.15 4.58
C ARG A 47 14.95 15.83 5.90
N THR A 48 16.25 15.57 5.91
CA THR A 48 17.03 15.33 7.13
C THR A 48 17.10 16.59 7.98
N THR A 49 17.40 17.76 7.41
CA THR A 49 17.42 19.03 8.16
C THR A 49 16.04 19.37 8.73
N VAL A 50 14.98 19.24 7.92
CA VAL A 50 13.61 19.46 8.40
C VAL A 50 13.24 18.42 9.45
N GLN A 51 13.62 17.15 9.30
CA GLN A 51 13.36 16.12 10.31
C GLN A 51 14.15 16.36 11.60
N ASP A 52 15.39 16.84 11.52
CA ASP A 52 16.20 17.21 12.69
C ASP A 52 15.65 18.46 13.41
N GLU A 53 15.12 19.43 12.66
CA GLU A 53 14.44 20.61 13.22
C GLU A 53 13.05 20.24 13.77
N MET A 54 12.28 19.42 13.07
CA MET A 54 11.01 18.89 13.55
C MET A 54 11.24 18.04 14.80
N ASP A 55 12.23 17.15 14.86
CA ASP A 55 12.58 16.37 16.06
C ASP A 55 13.01 17.26 17.25
N GLN A 56 13.60 18.44 16.98
CA GLN A 56 13.89 19.43 18.03
C GLN A 56 12.62 20.15 18.49
N ILE A 57 11.75 20.54 17.57
CA ILE A 57 10.46 21.17 17.86
C ILE A 57 9.50 20.18 18.56
N GLU A 58 9.52 18.91 18.16
CA GLU A 58 8.70 17.81 18.71
C GLU A 58 9.20 17.41 20.12
N ARG A 59 10.51 17.51 20.39
CA ARG A 59 11.07 17.39 21.75
C ARG A 59 10.61 18.52 22.67
N ASP A 60 10.41 19.74 22.16
CA ASP A 60 9.96 20.89 22.94
C ASP A 60 8.43 21.04 23.02
N ILE A 61 7.67 20.46 22.08
CA ILE A 61 6.20 20.62 22.02
C ILE A 61 5.42 19.32 22.33
N ASP A 62 5.90 18.10 22.04
CA ASP A 62 4.94 17.00 21.82
C ASP A 62 5.24 15.59 22.36
N LEU A 63 6.23 15.37 23.21
CA LEU A 63 6.41 14.01 23.77
C LEU A 63 5.27 13.55 24.72
N LYS A 64 4.46 14.48 25.22
CA LYS A 64 3.29 14.19 26.06
C LYS A 64 1.98 14.18 25.26
N ASP A 65 1.73 15.20 24.45
CA ASP A 65 0.43 15.38 23.77
C ASP A 65 0.26 14.41 22.58
N VAL A 66 1.29 14.20 21.74
CA VAL A 66 1.30 13.16 20.69
C VAL A 66 1.26 11.76 21.28
N ARG A 67 1.90 11.53 22.44
CA ARG A 67 1.86 10.21 23.09
C ARG A 67 0.49 9.90 23.68
N GLU A 68 -0.18 10.90 24.26
CA GLU A 68 -1.55 10.78 24.75
C GLU A 68 -2.54 10.54 23.60
N ALA A 69 -2.41 11.30 22.50
CA ALA A 69 -3.21 11.09 21.29
C ALA A 69 -2.94 9.72 20.63
N ALA A 70 -1.70 9.25 20.64
CA ALA A 70 -1.34 7.93 20.12
C ALA A 70 -1.84 6.79 21.02
N ASP A 71 -1.82 6.94 22.35
CA ASP A 71 -2.36 5.94 23.29
C ASP A 71 -3.89 5.88 23.23
N ASP A 72 -4.59 7.00 23.06
CA ASP A 72 -6.05 7.01 22.86
C ASP A 72 -6.44 6.42 21.50
N LEU A 73 -5.73 6.78 20.42
CA LEU A 73 -5.94 6.14 19.12
C LEU A 73 -5.63 4.64 19.17
N LYS A 74 -4.60 4.23 19.93
CA LYS A 74 -4.26 2.82 20.12
C LYS A 74 -5.29 2.09 20.96
N LYS A 75 -5.92 2.70 21.96
CA LYS A 75 -7.04 2.11 22.70
C LYS A 75 -8.27 1.93 21.81
N ASP A 76 -8.58 2.92 20.98
CA ASP A 76 -9.68 2.82 20.01
C ASP A 76 -9.40 1.73 18.97
N PHE A 77 -8.16 1.65 18.46
CA PHE A 77 -7.76 0.61 17.52
C PHE A 77 -7.59 -0.78 18.16
N ASP A 78 -7.16 -0.90 19.42
CA ASP A 78 -7.11 -2.17 20.15
C ASP A 78 -8.54 -2.65 20.47
N GLY A 79 -9.47 -1.74 20.76
CA GLY A 79 -10.91 -2.05 20.86
C GLY A 79 -11.49 -2.56 19.53
N VAL A 80 -11.09 -1.94 18.42
CA VAL A 80 -11.45 -2.39 17.06
C VAL A 80 -10.75 -3.70 16.68
N LYS A 81 -9.48 -3.91 17.06
CA LYS A 81 -8.74 -5.17 16.84
C LYS A 81 -9.29 -6.31 17.68
N SER A 82 -9.74 -6.05 18.91
CA SER A 82 -10.43 -7.04 19.74
C SER A 82 -11.79 -7.45 19.16
N GLY A 83 -12.39 -6.61 18.31
CA GLY A 83 -13.58 -6.96 17.52
C GLY A 83 -13.29 -7.54 16.13
N MET A 84 -12.03 -7.54 15.69
CA MET A 84 -11.64 -7.96 14.35
C MET A 84 -10.59 -9.08 14.44
N ASP A 85 -11.10 -10.30 14.64
CA ASP A 85 -10.30 -11.53 14.62
C ASP A 85 -9.37 -11.55 13.38
N PRO A 86 -8.04 -11.52 13.55
CA PRO A 86 -7.08 -11.59 12.44
C PRO A 86 -7.13 -12.93 11.67
N LEU A 87 -7.98 -13.85 12.12
CA LEU A 87 -8.19 -15.18 11.54
C LEU A 87 -9.04 -15.16 10.25
N ALA A 88 -9.84 -14.11 10.01
CA ALA A 88 -10.61 -13.98 8.78
C ALA A 88 -9.74 -13.55 7.59
N MET A 89 -8.74 -12.67 7.81
CA MET A 89 -7.88 -12.17 6.74
C MET A 89 -6.83 -13.21 6.29
N ASN A 90 -6.37 -14.08 7.21
CA ASN A 90 -5.38 -15.12 6.89
C ASN A 90 -5.98 -16.33 6.13
N ARG A 91 -7.31 -16.51 6.16
CA ARG A 91 -8.00 -17.55 5.36
C ARG A 91 -8.33 -17.14 3.93
N ILE A 92 -8.24 -15.85 3.59
CA ILE A 92 -8.54 -15.35 2.24
C ILE A 92 -7.28 -15.35 1.35
N SER A 93 -6.07 -15.35 1.94
CA SER A 93 -4.81 -15.23 1.19
C SER A 93 -4.12 -16.56 0.85
N SER A 94 -4.56 -17.70 1.40
CA SER A 94 -4.02 -19.02 1.03
C SER A 94 -5.03 -19.75 0.15
N GLY A 95 -4.75 -19.78 -1.15
CA GLY A 95 -5.50 -20.50 -2.18
C GLY A 95 -5.42 -22.02 -2.04
N GLU A 96 -5.93 -22.57 -0.95
CA GLU A 96 -5.98 -24.03 -0.76
C GLU A 96 -7.23 -24.57 -0.06
N GLN A 97 -8.25 -23.76 0.27
CA GLN A 97 -9.50 -24.30 0.86
C GLN A 97 -10.75 -23.88 0.08
N LEU A 98 -10.70 -24.09 -1.23
CA LEU A 98 -11.90 -24.26 -2.07
C LEU A 98 -12.69 -25.53 -1.70
N GLU A 99 -12.12 -26.44 -0.90
CA GLU A 99 -12.76 -27.71 -0.55
C GLU A 99 -13.63 -27.63 0.73
N ALA A 100 -13.27 -26.80 1.71
CA ALA A 100 -14.06 -26.66 2.95
C ALA A 100 -15.28 -25.73 2.82
N VAL A 101 -15.24 -24.75 1.92
CA VAL A 101 -16.36 -23.81 1.70
C VAL A 101 -17.55 -24.45 0.97
N ALA A 102 -17.33 -25.56 0.25
CA ALA A 102 -18.39 -26.38 -0.33
C ALA A 102 -19.11 -27.21 0.76
N GLU A 103 -18.40 -27.64 1.81
CA GLU A 103 -18.96 -28.51 2.85
C GLU A 103 -19.79 -27.71 3.90
N VAL A 104 -19.46 -26.44 4.14
CA VAL A 104 -20.19 -25.61 5.12
C VAL A 104 -21.51 -25.05 4.57
N MET A 105 -21.78 -25.16 3.26
CA MET A 105 -23.06 -24.72 2.68
C MET A 105 -24.18 -25.78 2.70
N ASP A 106 -23.89 -27.06 2.95
CA ASP A 106 -24.91 -28.14 2.92
C ASP A 106 -25.54 -28.47 4.29
N GLN A 107 -24.86 -28.20 5.42
CA GLN A 107 -25.40 -28.48 6.77
C GLN A 107 -26.35 -27.40 7.32
N LYS A 108 -26.66 -26.35 6.54
CA LYS A 108 -27.56 -25.27 6.96
C LYS A 108 -29.03 -25.53 6.62
N GLU A 109 -29.36 -26.53 5.81
CA GLU A 109 -30.75 -26.86 5.47
C GLU A 109 -31.47 -27.75 6.50
N LYS A 110 -30.77 -28.55 7.33
CA LYS A 110 -31.45 -29.49 8.26
C LYS A 110 -31.78 -28.93 9.65
N LYS A 111 -31.20 -27.81 10.07
CA LYS A 111 -31.40 -27.25 11.43
C LYS A 111 -32.44 -26.12 11.53
N LYS A 112 -33.13 -25.79 10.44
CA LYS A 112 -34.23 -24.79 10.44
C LYS A 112 -35.61 -25.39 10.74
N SER A 113 -35.77 -26.72 10.65
CA SER A 113 -37.06 -27.41 10.84
C SER A 113 -37.47 -27.69 12.31
N SER A 114 -36.60 -27.46 13.29
CA SER A 114 -36.85 -27.94 14.68
C SER A 114 -37.11 -26.83 15.71
N ILE A 115 -37.23 -25.56 15.30
CA ILE A 115 -37.36 -24.42 16.22
C ILE A 115 -38.66 -23.62 16.03
N GLU A 116 -39.53 -24.00 15.08
CA GLU A 116 -40.88 -23.41 14.90
C GLU A 116 -42.00 -24.38 15.31
N GLY A 117 -41.72 -25.26 16.28
CA GLY A 117 -42.65 -26.28 16.75
C GLY A 117 -42.55 -26.53 18.25
N CYS A 118 -42.60 -25.46 19.05
CA CYS A 118 -42.98 -25.45 20.47
C CYS A 118 -43.23 -24.01 20.90
#